data_AF-A0A9W7B1A0-F1
#
_entry.id   AF-A0A9W7B1A0-F1
#
_cell.length_a   1.000
_cell.length_b   1.000
_cell.length_c   1.000
_cell.angle_alpha   90.00
_cell.angle_beta   90.00
_cell.angle_gamma   90.00
#
_symmetry.space_group_name_H-M   'P 1'
#
loop_
_entity.id
_entity.type
_entity.pdbx_description
1 polymer ?
#
loop_
_entity_poly.entity_id
_entity_poly.type
_entity_poly.pdbx_seq_one_letter_code
_entity_poly.pdbx_strand_id
1 'polypeptide(L)'
;MSLSSVLSSFLPPPVPSDSASTISSNPASLSAKSFFINDEKTLQTLKNELKNEVQVDAIVTYIKDNDPDKEEGNPNRNEFKVQTYYGRMYKLYCTIHLALTLTPSSLPLTFTYLNSKYTFLLSPSPCPLVPFGRTGLQISTITCGSMRYQQSWKGASVKTETLMDDIEAESQRNLENCILRAFKMGVNHFETARGYGTSEHQMGLAFKNLIAAGEFKRSDIIIQTKVNPKPTALEFRAEIDKSLEALQIDYIDLFSFHGLNKYSQYDLVFNELYGVALSLKTSGVIKHIGFSTHGPSDLIYKFIETEKFEYVNLHYHFFGSYTASGQFDGEANGRCVEKARELGMGVFCISPVDKGGALYYPSDVVSEATLGEGIGAVEFGVGWCLTKHDTLTIGVAREEDFDEPLFEASNTSPSKISAVVSTLTKKLEDTHGKDWISTCYKGLPHCFETPTGVSFTNIVYNYNLVNAFGMKYYAQQRENGNRTNRSKWDDSKTPDENRKDWGYVPGMSPLPDVDYSEDLSKCPPENVERIKHICANYASIIEGEGGVDFRAWKAYPER
;
A
#
# COMPACT_ATOMS: atom_id res chain seq x y z
N MET A 1 14.49 -19.70 -18.30
CA MET A 1 15.32 -19.25 -17.15
C MET A 1 14.63 -19.74 -15.88
N SER A 2 15.38 -20.21 -14.87
CA SER A 2 14.79 -20.78 -13.64
C SER A 2 14.53 -19.68 -12.60
N LEU A 3 13.55 -19.84 -11.71
CA LEU A 3 13.28 -18.86 -10.64
C LEU A 3 14.51 -18.59 -9.74
N SER A 4 15.45 -19.54 -9.69
CA SER A 4 16.76 -19.38 -9.04
C SER A 4 17.61 -18.27 -9.67
N SER A 5 17.51 -18.00 -10.98
CA SER A 5 18.22 -16.88 -11.62
C SER A 5 17.52 -15.53 -11.39
N VAL A 6 16.21 -15.55 -11.12
CA VAL A 6 15.42 -14.35 -10.79
C VAL A 6 15.60 -13.96 -9.32
N LEU A 7 15.73 -14.93 -8.40
CA LEU A 7 15.99 -14.63 -6.98
C LEU A 7 17.46 -14.30 -6.71
N SER A 8 18.41 -14.84 -7.49
CA SER A 8 19.85 -14.59 -7.29
C SER A 8 20.31 -13.19 -7.72
N SER A 9 19.56 -12.50 -8.59
CA SER A 9 19.85 -11.10 -8.94
C SER A 9 19.42 -10.10 -7.85
N PHE A 10 18.79 -10.57 -6.76
CA PHE A 10 18.24 -9.74 -5.68
C PHE A 10 18.99 -9.82 -4.34
N LEU A 11 20.13 -10.52 -4.25
CA LEU A 11 20.89 -10.65 -3.01
C LEU A 11 22.28 -9.99 -3.14
N PRO A 12 22.74 -9.16 -2.18
CA PRO A 12 24.15 -8.79 -2.07
C PRO A 12 25.00 -10.02 -1.65
N PRO A 13 26.31 -10.05 -1.96
CA PRO A 13 27.15 -11.22 -1.71
C PRO A 13 27.31 -11.54 -0.21
N PRO A 14 27.48 -12.82 0.17
CA PRO A 14 27.47 -13.23 1.58
C PRO A 14 28.78 -12.87 2.30
N VAL A 15 28.64 -12.47 3.57
CA VAL A 15 29.76 -12.34 4.53
C VAL A 15 29.71 -13.54 5.50
N PRO A 16 30.85 -14.14 5.90
CA PRO A 16 30.87 -15.40 6.64
C PRO A 16 30.38 -15.23 8.09
N SER A 17 29.62 -16.22 8.56
CA SER A 17 29.06 -16.32 9.91
C SER A 17 30.02 -16.99 10.89
N ASP A 18 29.98 -16.59 12.16
CA ASP A 18 30.39 -17.43 13.28
C ASP A 18 29.31 -17.50 14.38
N SER A 19 29.32 -18.65 15.03
CA SER A 19 28.33 -19.38 15.84
C SER A 19 27.72 -18.70 17.07
N ALA A 20 26.48 -19.10 17.43
CA ALA A 20 26.06 -19.25 18.83
C ALA A 20 24.96 -20.31 19.01
N SER A 21 25.08 -21.05 20.11
CA SER A 21 24.38 -22.29 20.48
C SER A 21 23.10 -22.10 21.30
N THR A 22 22.23 -23.12 21.20
CA THR A 22 20.90 -23.35 21.79
C THR A 22 20.83 -23.50 23.31
N ILE A 23 19.71 -23.07 23.94
CA ILE A 23 19.18 -23.61 25.22
C ILE A 23 17.64 -23.67 25.20
N SER A 24 17.06 -24.76 25.73
CA SER A 24 15.63 -25.10 25.80
C SER A 24 14.99 -24.81 27.18
N SER A 25 13.67 -24.58 27.26
CA SER A 25 12.71 -25.43 28.02
C SER A 25 11.27 -24.84 28.12
N ASN A 26 10.33 -25.74 28.44
CA ASN A 26 8.87 -25.81 28.21
C ASN A 26 7.98 -24.99 29.20
N PRO A 27 6.68 -24.71 28.88
CA PRO A 27 5.83 -23.71 29.55
C PRO A 27 4.75 -24.28 30.49
N ALA A 28 4.15 -23.40 31.32
CA ALA A 28 2.88 -23.65 31.99
C ALA A 28 1.94 -22.43 31.85
N SER A 29 0.67 -22.73 31.56
CA SER A 29 -0.41 -21.84 31.13
C SER A 29 -1.08 -21.02 32.24
N LEU A 30 -1.49 -19.78 31.95
CA LEU A 30 -2.54 -19.04 32.68
C LEU A 30 -3.37 -18.17 31.73
N SER A 31 -4.68 -18.10 31.98
CA SER A 31 -5.70 -17.53 31.11
C SER A 31 -5.89 -16.01 31.30
N ALA A 32 -6.01 -15.28 30.20
CA ALA A 32 -6.15 -13.82 30.18
C ALA A 32 -7.60 -13.35 30.42
N LYS A 33 -7.75 -12.31 31.24
CA LYS A 33 -8.95 -11.45 31.30
C LYS A 33 -8.54 -10.01 30.94
N SER A 34 -9.28 -9.40 30.03
CA SER A 34 -9.11 -8.02 29.55
C SER A 34 -9.74 -7.00 30.52
N PHE A 35 -9.01 -5.92 30.83
CA PHE A 35 -9.52 -4.76 31.58
C PHE A 35 -9.55 -3.52 30.69
N PHE A 36 -10.66 -2.78 30.71
CA PHE A 36 -10.75 -1.39 30.23
C PHE A 36 -10.68 -0.45 31.44
N ILE A 37 -9.92 0.64 31.33
CA ILE A 37 -9.70 1.59 32.44
C ILE A 37 -10.20 2.97 32.04
N ASN A 38 -11.18 3.50 32.78
CA ASN A 38 -11.76 4.82 32.57
C ASN A 38 -11.93 5.63 33.87
N ASP A 39 -11.34 5.19 35.00
CA ASP A 39 -11.39 5.93 36.26
C ASP A 39 -10.15 5.76 37.17
N GLU A 40 -9.98 6.71 38.08
CA GLU A 40 -8.84 6.88 38.99
C GLU A 40 -8.71 5.73 40.00
N LYS A 41 -9.81 5.04 40.30
CA LYS A 41 -9.83 3.89 41.20
C LYS A 41 -9.23 2.67 40.53
N THR A 42 -9.50 2.45 39.24
CA THR A 42 -8.88 1.37 38.47
C THR A 42 -7.38 1.59 38.29
N LEU A 43 -6.93 2.84 38.10
CA LEU A 43 -5.51 3.19 38.09
C LEU A 43 -4.84 2.88 39.43
N GLN A 44 -5.51 3.15 40.55
CA GLN A 44 -4.99 2.87 41.88
C GLN A 44 -4.97 1.37 42.22
N THR A 45 -5.94 0.60 41.70
CA THR A 45 -5.92 -0.87 41.73
C THR A 45 -4.74 -1.42 40.93
N LEU A 46 -4.49 -0.90 39.72
CA LEU A 46 -3.34 -1.28 38.90
C LEU A 46 -2.01 -1.01 39.61
N LYS A 47 -1.85 0.18 40.21
CA LYS A 47 -0.67 0.54 41.01
C LYS A 47 -0.45 -0.40 42.20
N ASN A 48 -1.51 -0.94 42.78
CA ASN A 48 -1.41 -1.88 43.90
C ASN A 48 -1.08 -3.31 43.43
N GLU A 49 -1.57 -3.73 42.26
CA GLU A 49 -1.27 -5.04 41.66
C GLU A 49 0.15 -5.11 41.06
N LEU A 50 0.68 -4.00 40.54
CA LEU A 50 2.00 -3.88 39.91
C LEU A 50 3.17 -3.69 40.89
N LYS A 51 2.93 -3.71 42.22
CA LYS A 51 3.95 -3.42 43.24
C LYS A 51 5.15 -4.37 43.27
N ASN A 52 5.09 -5.50 42.55
CA ASN A 52 6.13 -6.54 42.62
C ASN A 52 6.93 -6.74 41.32
N GLU A 53 6.69 -5.98 40.25
CA GLU A 53 7.48 -6.11 39.02
C GLU A 53 7.91 -4.74 38.47
N VAL A 54 9.18 -4.41 38.76
CA VAL A 54 10.16 -3.56 38.06
C VAL A 54 9.65 -2.34 37.24
N GLN A 55 10.11 -1.16 37.68
CA GLN A 55 10.34 0.09 36.91
C GLN A 55 9.17 0.98 36.46
N VAL A 56 8.01 0.93 37.11
CA VAL A 56 7.00 1.99 36.96
C VAL A 56 7.56 3.36 37.38
N ASP A 57 8.33 3.41 38.48
CA ASP A 57 8.86 4.68 39.01
C ASP A 57 9.95 5.30 38.12
N ALA A 58 10.73 4.49 37.41
CA ALA A 58 11.77 4.98 36.49
C ALA A 58 11.17 5.61 35.23
N ILE A 59 10.10 5.01 34.69
CA ILE A 59 9.36 5.54 33.52
C ILE A 59 8.59 6.79 33.90
N VAL A 60 7.94 6.82 35.07
CA VAL A 60 7.27 8.02 35.59
C VAL A 60 8.27 9.16 35.83
N THR A 61 9.47 8.85 36.31
CA THR A 61 10.54 9.84 36.49
C THR A 61 11.05 10.36 35.15
N TYR A 62 11.29 9.48 34.18
CA TYR A 62 11.71 9.88 32.83
C TYR A 62 10.67 10.76 32.12
N ILE A 63 9.38 10.45 32.27
CA ILE A 63 8.27 11.26 31.74
C ILE A 63 8.25 12.65 32.38
N LYS A 64 8.42 12.74 33.70
CA LYS A 64 8.46 14.03 34.43
C LYS A 64 9.70 14.86 34.10
N ASP A 65 10.82 14.20 33.84
CA ASP A 65 12.07 14.89 33.53
C ASP A 65 12.12 15.44 32.11
N ASN A 66 11.42 14.79 31.18
CA ASN A 66 11.33 15.16 29.75
C ASN A 66 9.96 15.74 29.36
N ASP A 67 9.19 16.21 30.35
CA ASP A 67 7.93 16.90 30.11
C ASP A 67 8.21 18.22 29.34
N PRO A 68 7.72 18.36 28.10
CA PRO A 68 7.95 19.55 27.28
C PRO A 68 7.30 20.83 27.86
N ASP A 69 6.54 20.71 28.96
CA ASP A 69 5.86 21.80 29.65
C ASP A 69 6.70 22.51 30.73
N LYS A 70 8.01 22.22 30.85
CA LYS A 70 8.92 22.87 31.82
C LYS A 70 9.26 24.34 31.55
N GLU A 71 8.76 24.98 30.50
CA GLU A 71 8.91 26.43 30.27
C GLU A 71 7.55 27.16 30.31
N GLU A 72 7.28 27.83 31.44
CA GLU A 72 6.06 28.62 31.68
C GLU A 72 5.98 29.89 30.80
N GLY A 73 4.81 30.17 30.19
CA GLY A 73 4.49 31.54 29.75
C GLY A 73 3.64 31.78 28.49
N ASN A 74 2.82 30.84 27.98
CA ASN A 74 1.91 31.15 26.86
C ASN A 74 0.49 30.54 27.04
N PRO A 75 -0.57 31.36 27.09
CA PRO A 75 -1.94 30.90 27.35
C PRO A 75 -2.62 30.15 26.18
N ASN A 76 -1.98 30.02 25.00
CA ASN A 76 -2.52 29.29 23.84
C ASN A 76 -1.81 27.95 23.55
N ARG A 77 -1.06 27.37 24.50
CA ARG A 77 -0.06 26.33 24.16
C ARG A 77 -0.48 24.86 24.16
N ASN A 78 -1.43 24.35 24.96
CA ASN A 78 -1.48 22.88 25.18
C ASN A 78 -2.88 22.29 25.48
N GLU A 79 -3.71 22.10 24.46
CA GLU A 79 -4.70 21.00 24.49
C GLU A 79 -4.34 19.89 23.49
N PHE A 80 -3.69 20.24 22.38
CA PHE A 80 -3.41 19.30 21.28
C PHE A 80 -2.17 18.41 21.49
N LYS A 81 -1.20 18.82 22.31
CA LYS A 81 0.04 18.03 22.55
C LYS A 81 -0.11 16.98 23.63
N VAL A 82 -0.99 17.19 24.60
CA VAL A 82 -1.09 16.35 25.80
C VAL A 82 -1.94 15.10 25.54
N GLN A 83 -3.02 15.18 24.76
CA GLN A 83 -3.87 14.00 24.52
C GLN A 83 -3.26 12.96 23.58
N THR A 84 -2.57 13.38 22.52
CA THR A 84 -1.91 12.46 21.57
C THR A 84 -0.62 11.88 22.14
N TYR A 85 0.22 12.68 22.79
CA TYR A 85 1.50 12.20 23.33
C TYR A 85 1.32 11.21 24.50
N TYR A 86 0.51 11.57 25.50
CA TYR A 86 0.27 10.69 26.66
C TYR A 86 -0.62 9.48 26.33
N GLY A 87 -1.55 9.61 25.38
CA GLY A 87 -2.33 8.48 24.87
C GLY A 87 -1.47 7.45 24.13
N ARG A 88 -0.51 7.91 23.31
CA ARG A 88 0.45 7.06 22.58
C ARG A 88 1.41 6.34 23.54
N MET A 89 1.89 7.05 24.57
CA MET A 89 2.71 6.49 25.65
C MET A 89 2.00 5.37 26.40
N TYR A 90 0.74 5.59 26.75
CA TYR A 90 -0.04 4.63 27.52
C TYR A 90 -0.39 3.39 26.70
N LYS A 91 -0.80 3.56 25.44
CA LYS A 91 -1.14 2.44 24.55
C LYS A 91 0.08 1.56 24.27
N LEU A 92 1.24 2.17 24.01
CA LEU A 92 2.50 1.45 23.80
C LEU A 92 3.00 0.76 25.06
N TYR A 93 2.91 1.40 26.24
CA TYR A 93 3.23 0.78 27.52
C TYR A 93 2.33 -0.43 27.80
N CYS A 94 1.03 -0.32 27.56
CA CYS A 94 0.09 -1.43 27.67
C CYS A 94 0.41 -2.55 26.66
N THR A 95 0.84 -2.23 25.44
CA THR A 95 1.27 -3.21 24.43
C THR A 95 2.58 -3.92 24.83
N ILE A 96 3.56 -3.19 25.36
CA ILE A 96 4.80 -3.75 25.90
C ILE A 96 4.48 -4.68 27.09
N HIS A 97 3.58 -4.26 27.99
CA HIS A 97 3.12 -5.06 29.12
C HIS A 97 2.34 -6.32 28.69
N LEU A 98 1.47 -6.22 27.66
CA LEU A 98 0.81 -7.39 27.07
C LEU A 98 1.82 -8.35 26.43
N ALA A 99 2.81 -7.83 25.70
CA ALA A 99 3.87 -8.62 25.08
C ALA A 99 4.74 -9.34 26.11
N LEU A 100 4.96 -8.72 27.28
CA LEU A 100 5.67 -9.30 28.43
C LEU A 100 4.91 -10.47 29.09
N THR A 101 3.59 -10.60 28.85
CA THR A 101 2.75 -11.69 29.37
C THR A 101 2.57 -12.86 28.39
N LEU A 102 3.12 -12.76 27.17
CA LEU A 102 3.13 -13.81 26.16
C LEU A 102 4.51 -14.51 26.12
N THR A 103 4.54 -15.76 25.66
CA THR A 103 5.59 -16.77 25.95
C THR A 103 7.07 -16.36 25.71
N PRO A 104 8.03 -16.93 26.49
CA PRO A 104 9.40 -16.41 26.65
C PRO A 104 10.28 -16.26 25.40
N SER A 105 10.03 -17.02 24.33
CA SER A 105 10.98 -17.17 23.22
C SER A 105 11.03 -15.99 22.24
N SER A 106 10.06 -15.07 22.27
CA SER A 106 9.95 -13.93 21.35
C SER A 106 10.09 -12.55 22.02
N LEU A 107 10.27 -12.50 23.34
CA LEU A 107 10.32 -11.25 24.12
C LEU A 107 11.44 -10.27 23.73
N PRO A 108 12.70 -10.69 23.51
CA PRO A 108 13.80 -9.73 23.31
C PRO A 108 13.68 -8.94 22.00
N LEU A 109 13.20 -9.59 20.94
CA LEU A 109 13.05 -8.99 19.61
C LEU A 109 11.86 -8.04 19.56
N THR A 110 10.71 -8.46 20.08
CA THR A 110 9.51 -7.60 20.19
C THR A 110 9.80 -6.36 21.05
N PHE A 111 10.50 -6.52 22.18
CA PHE A 111 10.87 -5.39 23.03
C PHE A 111 11.82 -4.42 22.32
N THR A 112 12.84 -4.94 21.64
CA THR A 112 13.82 -4.14 20.89
C THR A 112 13.14 -3.36 19.76
N TYR A 113 12.25 -4.02 19.02
CA TYR A 113 11.42 -3.40 17.99
C TYR A 113 10.58 -2.26 18.58
N LEU A 114 9.78 -2.52 19.62
CA LEU A 114 8.93 -1.50 20.25
C LEU A 114 9.73 -0.32 20.81
N ASN A 115 10.90 -0.58 21.41
CA ASN A 115 11.78 0.46 21.93
C ASN A 115 12.39 1.35 20.81
N SER A 116 12.77 0.75 19.68
CA SER A 116 13.29 1.50 18.52
C SER A 116 12.22 2.39 17.90
N LYS A 117 11.00 1.85 17.73
CA LYS A 117 9.84 2.63 17.28
C LYS A 117 9.52 3.78 18.20
N TYR A 118 9.50 3.51 19.49
CA TYR A 118 9.24 4.52 20.50
C TYR A 118 10.23 5.70 20.38
N THR A 119 11.51 5.38 20.29
CA THR A 119 12.58 6.39 20.18
C THR A 119 12.41 7.25 18.94
N PHE A 120 12.05 6.64 17.81
CA PHE A 120 11.76 7.38 16.58
C PHE A 120 10.52 8.27 16.70
N LEU A 121 9.44 7.81 17.34
CA LEU A 121 8.24 8.62 17.52
C LEU A 121 8.49 9.87 18.37
N LEU A 122 9.42 9.80 19.32
CA LEU A 122 9.88 10.95 20.11
C LEU A 122 10.75 11.92 19.31
N SER A 123 11.59 11.39 18.42
CA SER A 123 12.57 12.17 17.66
C SER A 123 12.70 11.62 16.23
N PRO A 124 11.72 11.90 15.35
CA PRO A 124 11.69 11.32 14.02
C PRO A 124 12.76 11.95 13.13
N SER A 125 13.47 11.11 12.39
CA SER A 125 14.33 11.58 11.29
C SER A 125 13.47 11.96 10.08
N PRO A 126 13.77 13.06 9.38
CA PRO A 126 13.05 13.44 8.17
C PRO A 126 13.06 12.33 7.11
N CYS A 127 11.96 12.22 6.36
CA CYS A 127 11.81 11.33 5.24
C CYS A 127 12.92 11.59 4.21
N PRO A 128 13.68 10.56 3.79
CA PRO A 128 14.73 10.75 2.81
C PRO A 128 14.20 11.28 1.47
N LEU A 129 14.98 12.14 0.83
CA LEU A 129 14.73 12.60 -0.53
C LEU A 129 15.65 11.87 -1.52
N VAL A 130 15.12 11.46 -2.66
CA VAL A 130 15.85 10.78 -3.74
C VAL A 130 15.57 11.43 -5.09
N PRO A 131 16.47 11.31 -6.09
CA PRO A 131 16.17 11.75 -7.45
C PRO A 131 14.98 10.96 -8.02
N PHE A 132 14.01 11.65 -8.63
CA PHE A 132 12.86 11.00 -9.26
C PHE A 132 13.08 10.78 -10.76
N GLY A 133 13.77 9.68 -11.09
CA GLY A 133 14.19 9.39 -12.46
C GLY A 133 14.88 10.60 -13.13
N ARG A 134 14.52 10.85 -14.39
CA ARG A 134 15.05 11.94 -15.21
C ARG A 134 14.29 13.27 -15.08
N THR A 135 13.39 13.40 -14.11
CA THR A 135 12.63 14.64 -13.90
C THR A 135 13.49 15.78 -13.36
N GLY A 136 14.60 15.46 -12.69
CA GLY A 136 15.42 16.44 -11.97
C GLY A 136 14.84 16.87 -10.61
N LEU A 137 13.71 16.28 -10.18
CA LEU A 137 13.13 16.51 -8.86
C LEU A 137 13.83 15.67 -7.79
N GLN A 138 13.98 16.24 -6.60
CA GLN A 138 14.25 15.49 -5.36
C GLN A 138 12.91 15.20 -4.67
N ILE A 139 12.51 13.94 -4.64
CA ILE A 139 11.22 13.49 -4.15
C ILE A 139 11.39 12.71 -2.84
N SER A 140 10.47 12.88 -1.90
CA SER A 140 10.45 12.05 -0.69
C SER A 140 10.16 10.59 -1.03
N THR A 141 10.84 9.67 -0.36
CA THR A 141 10.65 8.22 -0.56
C THR A 141 9.25 7.74 -0.16
N ILE A 142 8.60 8.50 0.73
CA ILE A 142 7.18 8.36 1.07
C ILE A 142 6.39 9.53 0.46
N THR A 143 5.23 9.22 -0.11
CA THR A 143 4.26 10.17 -0.66
C THR A 143 3.00 10.21 0.20
N CYS A 144 2.45 11.41 0.43
CA CYS A 144 1.16 11.60 1.07
C CYS A 144 0.03 11.38 0.04
N GLY A 145 -0.62 10.21 0.11
CA GLY A 145 -1.68 9.80 -0.80
C GLY A 145 -3.07 10.19 -0.31
N SER A 146 -3.86 10.79 -1.20
CA SER A 146 -5.10 11.47 -0.80
C SER A 146 -6.38 10.65 -0.88
N MET A 147 -6.28 9.39 -1.29
CA MET A 147 -7.43 8.52 -1.57
C MET A 147 -8.30 8.23 -0.32
N ARG A 148 -7.73 8.33 0.89
CA ARG A 148 -8.30 7.76 2.13
C ARG A 148 -8.87 8.80 3.10
N TYR A 149 -8.22 9.94 3.28
CA TYR A 149 -8.68 11.00 4.18
C TYR A 149 -9.74 11.95 3.59
N GLN A 150 -10.08 11.78 2.30
CA GLN A 150 -11.10 12.58 1.64
C GLN A 150 -12.50 12.22 2.17
N GLN A 151 -13.42 13.16 2.14
CA GLN A 151 -14.74 12.98 2.73
C GLN A 151 -15.68 12.12 1.89
N SER A 152 -15.74 12.36 0.57
CA SER A 152 -16.72 11.72 -0.29
C SER A 152 -16.19 11.32 -1.65
N TRP A 153 -16.54 10.10 -2.07
CA TRP A 153 -16.40 9.63 -3.44
C TRP A 153 -17.42 10.25 -4.41
N LYS A 154 -18.41 11.02 -3.92
CA LYS A 154 -19.31 11.79 -4.79
C LYS A 154 -18.49 12.80 -5.60
N GLY A 155 -18.77 12.91 -6.90
CA GLY A 155 -17.99 13.70 -7.86
C GLY A 155 -16.83 12.96 -8.53
N ALA A 156 -16.46 11.75 -8.07
CA ALA A 156 -15.46 10.88 -8.74
C ALA A 156 -15.95 10.30 -10.08
N SER A 157 -17.27 10.16 -10.22
CA SER A 157 -17.93 9.65 -11.42
C SER A 157 -19.36 10.17 -11.46
N VAL A 158 -19.70 10.97 -12.49
CA VAL A 158 -21.06 11.41 -12.89
C VAL A 158 -21.63 12.67 -12.20
N LYS A 159 -21.84 13.71 -13.05
CA LYS A 159 -22.86 14.80 -13.09
C LYS A 159 -23.27 15.61 -11.86
N THR A 160 -22.81 15.31 -10.65
CA THR A 160 -22.99 16.19 -9.50
C THR A 160 -21.62 16.44 -8.89
N GLU A 161 -21.05 17.60 -9.21
CA GLU A 161 -19.91 18.14 -8.47
C GLU A 161 -20.38 18.35 -7.03
N THR A 162 -19.72 17.65 -6.10
CA THR A 162 -19.90 17.92 -4.68
C THR A 162 -19.46 19.36 -4.46
N LEU A 163 -20.39 20.23 -4.07
CA LEU A 163 -20.07 21.61 -3.75
C LEU A 163 -19.22 21.61 -2.47
N MET A 164 -18.28 22.56 -2.38
CA MET A 164 -17.41 22.73 -1.20
C MET A 164 -18.20 22.79 0.12
N ASP A 165 -19.43 23.29 0.05
CA ASP A 165 -20.32 23.51 1.20
C ASP A 165 -20.77 22.20 1.89
N ASP A 166 -20.60 21.04 1.25
CA ASP A 166 -20.89 19.74 1.85
C ASP A 166 -19.71 19.17 2.66
N ILE A 167 -18.52 19.78 2.60
CA ILE A 167 -17.32 19.30 3.32
C ILE A 167 -17.41 19.72 4.80
N GLU A 168 -17.43 18.72 5.67
CA GLU A 168 -17.44 18.92 7.11
C GLU A 168 -16.11 19.47 7.60
N ALA A 169 -16.18 20.46 8.50
CA ALA A 169 -15.00 21.13 9.05
C ALA A 169 -14.02 20.16 9.72
N GLU A 170 -14.50 19.10 10.37
CA GLU A 170 -13.65 18.07 10.97
C GLU A 170 -12.88 17.27 9.92
N SER A 171 -13.54 16.90 8.81
CA SER A 171 -12.88 16.21 7.70
C SER A 171 -11.79 17.06 7.08
N GLN A 172 -12.07 18.35 6.87
CA GLN A 172 -11.10 19.28 6.32
C GLN A 172 -9.90 19.46 7.27
N ARG A 173 -10.15 19.61 8.57
CA ARG A 173 -9.10 19.73 9.58
C ARG A 173 -8.22 18.48 9.65
N ASN A 174 -8.82 17.28 9.60
CA ASN A 174 -8.06 16.03 9.58
C ASN A 174 -7.11 15.96 8.37
N LEU A 175 -7.60 16.33 7.18
CA LEU A 175 -6.78 16.37 5.97
C LEU A 175 -5.64 17.39 6.07
N GLU A 176 -5.93 18.60 6.58
CA GLU A 176 -4.90 19.62 6.84
C GLU A 176 -3.83 19.11 7.81
N ASN A 177 -4.24 18.46 8.90
CA ASN A 177 -3.33 17.85 9.87
C ASN A 177 -2.47 16.76 9.22
N CYS A 178 -3.05 15.88 8.40
CA CYS A 178 -2.30 14.85 7.67
C CYS A 178 -1.24 15.46 6.73
N ILE A 179 -1.60 16.51 5.98
CA ILE A 179 -0.65 17.20 5.09
C ILE A 179 0.47 17.85 5.90
N LEU A 180 0.11 18.54 6.99
CA LEU A 180 1.07 19.22 7.83
C LEU A 180 2.03 18.25 8.54
N ARG A 181 1.51 17.13 9.04
CA ARG A 181 2.29 16.03 9.63
C ARG A 181 3.29 15.48 8.62
N ALA A 182 2.82 15.13 7.42
CA ALA A 182 3.68 14.62 6.35
C ALA A 182 4.81 15.62 6.04
N PHE A 183 4.47 16.90 5.83
CA PHE A 183 5.45 17.94 5.55
C PHE A 183 6.49 18.09 6.67
N LYS A 184 6.04 18.16 7.95
CA LYS A 184 6.93 18.26 9.12
C LYS A 184 7.85 17.04 9.28
N MET A 185 7.47 15.90 8.71
CA MET A 185 8.30 14.70 8.66
C MET A 185 9.15 14.61 7.39
N GLY A 186 9.27 15.68 6.60
CA GLY A 186 10.13 15.72 5.40
C GLY A 186 9.49 15.17 4.12
N VAL A 187 8.19 14.83 4.13
CA VAL A 187 7.46 14.47 2.90
C VAL A 187 7.22 15.74 2.08
N ASN A 188 7.67 15.74 0.83
CA ASN A 188 7.44 16.85 -0.09
C ASN A 188 6.49 16.48 -1.23
N HIS A 189 6.14 15.21 -1.40
CA HIS A 189 5.24 14.76 -2.47
C HIS A 189 3.83 14.48 -1.97
N PHE A 190 2.86 15.18 -2.56
CA PHE A 190 1.43 15.05 -2.28
C PHE A 190 0.68 14.64 -3.53
N GLU A 191 -0.06 13.54 -3.45
CA GLU A 191 -0.66 12.88 -4.61
C GLU A 191 -2.17 12.76 -4.49
N THR A 192 -2.86 13.16 -5.57
CA THR A 192 -4.30 13.01 -5.75
C THR A 192 -4.67 12.62 -7.19
N ALA A 193 -5.96 12.63 -7.51
CA ALA A 193 -6.51 12.49 -8.84
C ALA A 193 -7.91 13.11 -8.93
N ARG A 194 -8.30 13.55 -10.13
CA ARG A 194 -9.66 14.02 -10.44
C ARG A 194 -10.75 12.99 -10.11
N GLY A 195 -10.40 11.71 -10.17
CA GLY A 195 -11.27 10.58 -9.82
C GLY A 195 -11.36 10.28 -8.32
N TYR A 196 -10.69 11.03 -7.44
CA TYR A 196 -10.69 10.79 -5.98
C TYR A 196 -11.72 11.66 -5.25
N GLY A 197 -12.94 11.73 -5.78
CA GLY A 197 -14.06 12.40 -5.11
C GLY A 197 -13.76 13.86 -4.75
N THR A 198 -13.89 14.21 -3.47
CA THR A 198 -13.63 15.57 -2.95
C THR A 198 -12.15 15.90 -2.73
N SER A 199 -11.23 14.98 -3.01
CA SER A 199 -9.82 15.13 -2.62
C SER A 199 -9.14 16.39 -3.16
N GLU A 200 -9.23 16.69 -4.46
CA GLU A 200 -8.56 17.85 -5.05
C GLU A 200 -9.02 19.17 -4.42
N HIS A 201 -10.33 19.28 -4.17
CA HIS A 201 -10.94 20.45 -3.53
C HIS A 201 -10.44 20.62 -2.08
N GLN A 202 -10.46 19.55 -1.29
CA GLN A 202 -10.00 19.60 0.10
C GLN A 202 -8.50 19.88 0.19
N MET A 203 -7.69 19.28 -0.69
CA MET A 203 -6.25 19.53 -0.76
C MET A 203 -5.93 20.96 -1.20
N GLY A 204 -6.64 21.50 -2.19
CA GLY A 204 -6.44 22.88 -2.62
C GLY A 204 -6.72 23.88 -1.49
N LEU A 205 -7.82 23.68 -0.75
CA LEU A 205 -8.13 24.48 0.43
C LEU A 205 -7.06 24.32 1.52
N ALA A 206 -6.62 23.08 1.80
CA ALA A 206 -5.60 22.80 2.79
C ALA A 206 -4.26 23.46 2.46
N PHE A 207 -3.78 23.35 1.22
CA PHE A 207 -2.55 24.00 0.78
C PHE A 207 -2.63 25.52 0.90
N LYS A 208 -3.76 26.12 0.49
CA LYS A 208 -3.98 27.56 0.65
C LYS A 208 -3.89 27.99 2.12
N ASN A 209 -4.56 27.25 3.01
CA ASN A 209 -4.58 27.54 4.44
C ASN A 209 -3.18 27.41 5.07
N LEU A 210 -2.48 26.32 4.79
CA LEU A 210 -1.15 26.05 5.34
C LEU A 210 -0.08 27.00 4.80
N ILE A 211 -0.16 27.38 3.52
CA ILE A 211 0.72 28.40 2.93
C ILE A 211 0.43 29.78 3.54
N ALA A 212 -0.85 30.15 3.71
CA ALA A 212 -1.23 31.41 4.33
C ALA A 212 -0.80 31.48 5.82
N ALA A 213 -0.82 30.34 6.52
CA ALA A 213 -0.33 30.21 7.89
C ALA A 213 1.21 30.22 7.98
N GLY A 214 1.93 30.16 6.85
CA GLY A 214 3.39 30.18 6.80
C GLY A 214 4.06 28.85 7.16
N GLU A 215 3.33 27.73 7.12
CA GLU A 215 3.91 26.40 7.41
C GLU A 215 4.88 25.95 6.30
N PHE A 216 4.59 26.30 5.04
CA PHE A 216 5.46 26.07 3.88
C PHE A 216 5.09 26.97 2.70
N LYS A 217 5.96 27.00 1.68
CA LYS A 217 5.71 27.67 0.40
C LYS A 217 5.27 26.66 -0.66
N ARG A 218 4.59 27.14 -1.72
CA ARG A 218 4.24 26.30 -2.89
C ARG A 218 5.45 25.60 -3.53
N SER A 219 6.63 26.23 -3.49
CA SER A 219 7.89 25.69 -4.01
C SER A 219 8.47 24.54 -3.18
N ASP A 220 8.00 24.36 -1.94
CA ASP A 220 8.54 23.36 -1.01
C ASP A 220 7.87 21.99 -1.21
N ILE A 221 6.80 21.95 -2.02
CA ILE A 221 5.97 20.76 -2.24
C ILE A 221 5.82 20.43 -3.73
N ILE A 222 5.73 19.13 -4.01
CA ILE A 222 5.47 18.53 -5.32
C ILE A 222 4.02 18.04 -5.30
N ILE A 223 3.19 18.63 -6.17
CA ILE A 223 1.78 18.23 -6.29
C ILE A 223 1.60 17.36 -7.53
N GLN A 224 1.05 16.17 -7.32
CA GLN A 224 0.65 15.26 -8.37
C GLN A 224 -0.87 15.14 -8.48
N THR A 225 -1.39 15.28 -9.70
CA THR A 225 -2.77 14.88 -10.01
C THR A 225 -2.85 14.03 -11.29
N LYS A 226 -4.02 13.45 -11.53
CA LYS A 226 -4.28 12.52 -12.64
C LYS A 226 -5.66 12.72 -13.21
N VAL A 227 -5.76 12.63 -14.53
CA VAL A 227 -7.02 12.71 -15.27
C VAL A 227 -7.16 11.46 -16.14
N ASN A 228 -8.33 10.81 -16.09
CA ASN A 228 -8.60 9.65 -16.95
C ASN A 228 -8.65 10.08 -18.42
N PRO A 229 -8.19 9.23 -19.36
CA PRO A 229 -8.38 9.47 -20.78
C PRO A 229 -9.85 9.78 -21.11
N LYS A 230 -10.08 10.76 -21.99
CA LYS A 230 -11.40 11.11 -22.51
C LYS A 230 -11.49 10.81 -24.00
N PRO A 231 -12.70 10.66 -24.57
CA PRO A 231 -12.89 10.47 -26.01
C PRO A 231 -12.26 11.57 -26.88
N THR A 232 -12.20 12.81 -26.40
CA THR A 232 -11.67 13.94 -27.18
C THR A 232 -10.63 14.77 -26.41
N ALA A 233 -9.75 15.43 -27.15
CA ALA A 233 -8.77 16.37 -26.62
C ALA A 233 -9.41 17.53 -25.83
N LEU A 234 -10.57 18.03 -26.29
CA LEU A 234 -11.29 19.12 -25.63
C LEU A 234 -11.83 18.71 -24.25
N GLU A 235 -12.47 17.55 -24.16
CA GLU A 235 -12.96 17.01 -22.89
C GLU A 235 -11.81 16.70 -21.93
N PHE A 236 -10.71 16.15 -22.45
CA PHE A 236 -9.52 15.88 -21.65
C PHE A 236 -8.92 17.17 -21.10
N ARG A 237 -8.79 18.20 -21.94
CA ARG A 237 -8.29 19.52 -21.54
C ARG A 237 -9.17 20.14 -20.44
N ALA A 238 -10.48 20.14 -20.62
CA ALA A 238 -11.41 20.69 -19.65
C ALA A 238 -11.28 20.05 -18.26
N GLU A 239 -10.96 18.76 -18.19
CA GLU A 239 -10.81 18.07 -16.91
C GLU A 239 -9.47 18.36 -16.24
N ILE A 240 -8.41 18.65 -17.01
CA ILE A 240 -7.16 19.18 -16.47
C ILE A 240 -7.38 20.58 -15.89
N ASP A 241 -8.11 21.44 -16.60
CA ASP A 241 -8.42 22.79 -16.14
C ASP A 241 -9.24 22.76 -14.83
N LYS A 242 -10.21 21.83 -14.70
CA LYS A 242 -10.93 21.60 -13.44
C LYS A 242 -10.02 21.12 -12.30
N SER A 243 -9.05 20.26 -12.58
CA SER A 243 -8.08 19.84 -11.56
C SER A 243 -7.25 21.02 -11.04
N LEU A 244 -6.79 21.92 -11.92
CA LEU A 244 -6.09 23.15 -11.54
C LEU A 244 -6.96 24.06 -10.66
N GLU A 245 -8.22 24.26 -11.05
CA GLU A 245 -9.19 25.06 -10.31
C GLU A 245 -9.48 24.47 -8.93
N ALA A 246 -9.78 23.17 -8.85
CA ALA A 246 -10.09 22.48 -7.60
C ALA A 246 -8.91 22.52 -6.61
N LEU A 247 -7.69 22.30 -7.13
CA LEU A 247 -6.46 22.38 -6.34
C LEU A 247 -6.03 23.82 -6.02
N GLN A 248 -6.61 24.83 -6.67
CA GLN A 248 -6.24 26.24 -6.54
C GLN A 248 -4.74 26.47 -6.83
N ILE A 249 -4.23 25.90 -7.92
CA ILE A 249 -2.82 26.00 -8.34
C ILE A 249 -2.67 26.46 -9.79
N ASP A 250 -1.58 27.18 -10.07
CA ASP A 250 -1.26 27.65 -11.43
C ASP A 250 -0.48 26.62 -12.26
N TYR A 251 0.17 25.66 -11.60
CA TYR A 251 0.94 24.61 -12.25
C TYR A 251 0.93 23.29 -11.46
N ILE A 252 1.01 22.19 -12.19
CA ILE A 252 1.11 20.81 -11.70
C ILE A 252 2.56 20.35 -11.85
N ASP A 253 3.19 19.89 -10.77
CA ASP A 253 4.55 19.33 -10.83
C ASP A 253 4.54 18.00 -11.61
N LEU A 254 3.64 17.11 -11.24
CA LEU A 254 3.54 15.76 -11.81
C LEU A 254 2.12 15.53 -12.33
N PHE A 255 1.92 15.51 -13.65
CA PHE A 255 0.63 15.17 -14.26
C PHE A 255 0.64 13.75 -14.81
N SER A 256 -0.35 12.93 -14.44
CA SER A 256 -0.49 11.57 -14.99
C SER A 256 -1.76 11.35 -15.80
N PHE A 257 -1.63 10.63 -16.92
CA PHE A 257 -2.76 9.93 -17.54
C PHE A 257 -3.24 8.82 -16.59
N HIS A 258 -4.48 8.91 -16.11
CA HIS A 258 -4.98 8.03 -15.06
C HIS A 258 -5.57 6.73 -15.62
N GLY A 259 -5.02 5.59 -15.22
CA GLY A 259 -5.62 4.28 -15.45
C GLY A 259 -5.52 3.84 -16.90
N LEU A 260 -4.29 3.86 -17.44
CA LEU A 260 -3.97 3.28 -18.74
C LEU A 260 -3.94 1.75 -18.63
N ASN A 261 -5.13 1.15 -18.63
CA ASN A 261 -5.39 -0.25 -18.30
C ASN A 261 -5.86 -1.09 -19.49
N LYS A 262 -6.31 -0.46 -20.57
CA LYS A 262 -6.93 -1.09 -21.74
C LYS A 262 -6.11 -0.80 -22.99
N TYR A 263 -5.92 -1.80 -23.85
CA TYR A 263 -5.18 -1.64 -25.10
C TYR A 263 -5.74 -0.53 -26.00
N SER A 264 -7.07 -0.34 -26.02
CA SER A 264 -7.72 0.73 -26.78
C SER A 264 -7.32 2.14 -26.33
N GLN A 265 -6.81 2.30 -25.11
CA GLN A 265 -6.32 3.60 -24.63
C GLN A 265 -4.96 3.97 -25.23
N TYR A 266 -4.18 3.01 -25.74
CA TYR A 266 -2.84 3.29 -26.28
C TYR A 266 -2.90 4.25 -27.46
N ASP A 267 -3.68 3.91 -28.49
CA ASP A 267 -3.80 4.75 -29.69
C ASP A 267 -4.55 6.05 -29.37
N LEU A 268 -5.60 5.99 -28.54
CA LEU A 268 -6.33 7.18 -28.09
C LEU A 268 -5.39 8.21 -27.43
N VAL A 269 -4.53 7.75 -26.52
CA VAL A 269 -3.60 8.64 -25.82
C VAL A 269 -2.67 9.32 -26.81
N PHE A 270 -2.02 8.59 -27.70
CA PHE A 270 -1.00 9.20 -28.56
C PHE A 270 -1.54 9.94 -29.77
N ASN A 271 -2.71 9.55 -30.29
CA ASN A 271 -3.32 10.20 -31.45
C ASN A 271 -4.10 11.47 -31.05
N GLU A 272 -4.76 11.46 -29.88
CA GLU A 272 -5.71 12.53 -29.51
C GLU A 272 -5.27 13.33 -28.27
N LEU A 273 -4.78 12.67 -27.22
CA LEU A 273 -4.71 13.28 -25.89
C LEU A 273 -3.32 13.80 -25.50
N TYR A 274 -2.26 13.14 -25.95
CA TYR A 274 -0.89 13.43 -25.54
C TYR A 274 -0.44 14.84 -25.97
N GLY A 275 -0.89 15.30 -27.14
CA GLY A 275 -0.63 16.65 -27.63
C GLY A 275 -1.13 17.75 -26.68
N VAL A 276 -2.24 17.51 -25.98
CA VAL A 276 -2.78 18.45 -24.98
C VAL A 276 -1.84 18.58 -23.79
N ALA A 277 -1.43 17.46 -23.20
CA ALA A 277 -0.50 17.44 -22.07
C ALA A 277 0.87 18.04 -22.46
N LEU A 278 1.35 17.73 -23.66
CA LEU A 278 2.60 18.28 -24.18
C LEU A 278 2.52 19.80 -24.35
N SER A 279 1.43 20.33 -24.92
CA SER A 279 1.24 21.78 -25.06
C SER A 279 1.24 22.48 -23.69
N LEU A 280 0.60 21.87 -22.68
CA LEU A 280 0.58 22.37 -21.31
C LEU A 280 1.95 22.29 -20.62
N LYS A 281 2.76 21.29 -20.98
CA LYS A 281 4.15 21.22 -20.54
C LYS A 281 5.00 22.32 -21.16
N THR A 282 4.85 22.57 -22.47
CA THR A 282 5.54 23.66 -23.16
C THR A 282 5.17 25.03 -22.59
N SER A 283 3.92 25.26 -22.19
CA SER A 283 3.49 26.49 -21.54
C SER A 283 3.84 26.58 -20.04
N GLY A 284 4.44 25.53 -19.47
CA GLY A 284 4.88 25.48 -18.07
C GLY A 284 3.77 25.21 -17.04
N VAL A 285 2.54 24.91 -17.47
CA VAL A 285 1.40 24.56 -16.60
C VAL A 285 1.57 23.15 -16.05
N ILE A 286 2.13 22.24 -16.85
CA ILE A 286 2.56 20.91 -16.38
C ILE A 286 4.09 20.89 -16.37
N LYS A 287 4.73 20.41 -15.31
CA LYS A 287 6.20 20.28 -15.29
C LYS A 287 6.64 18.93 -15.84
N HIS A 288 6.03 17.84 -15.38
CA HIS A 288 6.33 16.48 -15.85
C HIS A 288 5.08 15.69 -16.23
N ILE A 289 5.20 14.85 -17.26
CA ILE A 289 4.12 14.01 -17.77
C ILE A 289 4.46 12.55 -17.49
N GLY A 290 3.56 11.85 -16.80
CA GLY A 290 3.65 10.42 -16.54
C GLY A 290 2.32 9.71 -16.80
N PHE A 291 2.22 8.47 -16.32
CA PHE A 291 0.95 7.73 -16.35
C PHE A 291 0.80 6.86 -15.11
N SER A 292 -0.45 6.51 -14.78
CA SER A 292 -0.76 5.49 -13.79
C SER A 292 -1.52 4.33 -14.40
N THR A 293 -1.33 3.14 -13.85
CA THR A 293 -1.85 1.92 -14.46
C THR A 293 -2.07 0.80 -13.45
N HIS A 294 -3.07 -0.01 -13.77
CA HIS A 294 -3.33 -1.36 -13.27
C HIS A 294 -3.38 -2.38 -14.42
N GLY A 295 -2.99 -1.96 -15.63
CA GLY A 295 -3.13 -2.74 -16.86
C GLY A 295 -2.20 -3.95 -16.92
N PRO A 296 -2.35 -4.75 -17.99
CA PRO A 296 -1.43 -5.84 -18.31
C PRO A 296 0.02 -5.37 -18.44
N SER A 297 0.98 -6.19 -18.00
CA SER A 297 2.40 -5.79 -17.96
C SER A 297 2.98 -5.51 -19.34
N ASP A 298 2.52 -6.18 -20.40
CA ASP A 298 2.94 -5.91 -21.78
C ASP A 298 2.44 -4.55 -22.28
N LEU A 299 1.21 -4.16 -21.92
CA LEU A 299 0.71 -2.81 -22.20
C LEU A 299 1.50 -1.74 -21.43
N ILE A 300 1.80 -1.98 -20.15
CA ILE A 300 2.62 -1.07 -19.34
C ILE A 300 4.01 -0.91 -19.98
N TYR A 301 4.63 -2.03 -20.35
CA TYR A 301 5.92 -2.05 -21.04
C TYR A 301 5.88 -1.25 -22.34
N LYS A 302 4.84 -1.45 -23.16
CA LYS A 302 4.64 -0.71 -24.42
C LYS A 302 4.51 0.80 -24.20
N PHE A 303 3.90 1.25 -23.09
CA PHE A 303 3.86 2.68 -22.74
C PHE A 303 5.23 3.21 -22.31
N ILE A 304 5.99 2.44 -21.53
CA ILE A 304 7.34 2.78 -21.07
C ILE A 304 8.29 2.95 -22.28
N GLU A 305 8.26 2.02 -23.24
CA GLU A 305 9.12 2.04 -24.43
C GLU A 305 8.88 3.21 -25.37
N THR A 306 7.79 3.96 -25.20
CA THR A 306 7.58 5.17 -26.01
C THR A 306 8.56 6.30 -25.67
N GLU A 307 9.21 6.25 -24.49
CA GLU A 307 10.08 7.28 -23.91
C GLU A 307 9.41 8.66 -23.73
N LYS A 308 8.12 8.77 -24.04
CA LYS A 308 7.32 10.00 -23.93
C LYS A 308 7.00 10.37 -22.48
N PHE A 309 6.90 9.39 -21.59
CA PHE A 309 6.59 9.59 -20.18
C PHE A 309 7.83 9.65 -19.30
N GLU A 310 7.88 10.59 -18.37
CA GLU A 310 9.00 10.79 -17.45
C GLU A 310 8.91 9.92 -16.20
N TYR A 311 7.71 9.47 -15.83
CA TYR A 311 7.50 8.61 -14.66
C TYR A 311 6.25 7.72 -14.81
N VAL A 312 6.18 6.66 -14.00
CA VAL A 312 5.07 5.70 -13.96
C VAL A 312 4.62 5.43 -12.53
N ASN A 313 3.30 5.30 -12.35
CA ASN A 313 2.68 4.86 -11.10
C ASN A 313 2.11 3.45 -11.32
N LEU A 314 2.63 2.45 -10.62
CA LEU A 314 2.24 1.05 -10.83
C LEU A 314 2.25 0.23 -9.54
N HIS A 315 1.64 -0.95 -9.60
CA HIS A 315 1.70 -1.96 -8.54
C HIS A 315 2.92 -2.87 -8.73
N TYR A 316 3.87 -2.84 -7.82
CA TYR A 316 4.92 -3.85 -7.74
C TYR A 316 5.34 -4.02 -6.27
N HIS A 317 4.99 -5.17 -5.68
CA HIS A 317 5.16 -5.45 -4.26
C HIS A 317 5.57 -6.90 -4.05
N PHE A 318 6.10 -7.22 -2.87
CA PHE A 318 6.48 -8.59 -2.52
C PHE A 318 5.29 -9.57 -2.62
N PHE A 319 4.17 -9.28 -1.96
CA PHE A 319 2.95 -10.10 -2.03
C PHE A 319 1.95 -9.64 -3.11
N GLY A 320 2.36 -8.75 -4.01
CA GLY A 320 1.39 -8.05 -4.86
C GLY A 320 2.01 -7.50 -6.14
N SER A 321 2.66 -8.35 -6.92
CA SER A 321 3.17 -7.98 -8.25
C SER A 321 2.09 -8.05 -9.34
N TYR A 322 0.82 -8.27 -8.98
CA TYR A 322 -0.26 -8.54 -9.93
C TYR A 322 -0.61 -7.31 -10.80
N THR A 323 -0.89 -7.57 -12.08
CA THR A 323 -1.68 -6.68 -12.94
C THR A 323 -3.14 -6.88 -12.58
N ALA A 324 -3.97 -5.83 -12.50
CA ALA A 324 -5.37 -6.03 -12.15
C ALA A 324 -6.10 -6.93 -13.17
N SER A 325 -5.52 -7.11 -14.37
CA SER A 325 -5.95 -8.06 -15.39
C SER A 325 -5.68 -9.54 -15.08
N GLY A 326 -4.92 -9.85 -14.03
CA GLY A 326 -4.60 -11.21 -13.64
C GLY A 326 -3.57 -11.89 -14.54
N GLN A 327 -2.79 -11.14 -15.32
CA GLN A 327 -1.71 -11.71 -16.12
C GLN A 327 -0.43 -11.79 -15.28
N PHE A 328 0.13 -12.99 -15.16
CA PHE A 328 1.43 -13.24 -14.54
C PHE A 328 2.25 -14.08 -15.52
N ASP A 329 3.22 -13.44 -16.15
CA ASP A 329 4.16 -14.04 -17.11
C ASP A 329 5.41 -14.64 -16.43
N GLY A 330 5.43 -14.68 -15.09
CA GLY A 330 6.57 -15.11 -14.28
C GLY A 330 7.29 -13.96 -13.58
N GLU A 331 7.19 -12.73 -14.10
CA GLU A 331 7.87 -11.53 -13.57
C GLU A 331 6.89 -10.42 -13.20
N ALA A 332 5.68 -10.46 -13.78
CA ALA A 332 4.60 -9.50 -13.62
C ALA A 332 5.11 -8.06 -13.83
N ASN A 333 4.82 -7.11 -12.93
CA ASN A 333 5.29 -5.73 -13.15
C ASN A 333 6.79 -5.52 -12.92
N GLY A 334 7.55 -6.55 -12.51
CA GLY A 334 9.00 -6.45 -12.31
C GLY A 334 9.75 -6.00 -13.56
N ARG A 335 9.49 -6.63 -14.71
CA ARG A 335 10.09 -6.21 -16.00
C ARG A 335 9.73 -4.79 -16.41
N CYS A 336 8.56 -4.30 -16.00
CA CYS A 336 8.15 -2.92 -16.26
C CYS A 336 8.95 -1.95 -15.39
N VAL A 337 9.15 -2.29 -14.11
CA VAL A 337 10.01 -1.51 -13.21
C VAL A 337 11.45 -1.48 -13.74
N GLU A 338 12.00 -2.63 -14.10
CA GLU A 338 13.36 -2.71 -14.66
C GLU A 338 13.50 -1.86 -15.92
N LYS A 339 12.55 -1.98 -16.86
CA LYS A 339 12.57 -1.19 -18.10
C LYS A 339 12.43 0.31 -17.85
N ALA A 340 11.53 0.70 -16.94
CA ALA A 340 11.37 2.09 -16.55
C ALA A 340 12.69 2.65 -15.99
N ARG A 341 13.36 1.91 -15.11
CA ARG A 341 14.65 2.31 -14.53
C ARG A 341 15.77 2.36 -15.56
N GLU A 342 15.83 1.40 -16.49
CA GLU A 342 16.79 1.40 -17.60
C GLU A 342 16.70 2.70 -18.42
N LEU A 343 15.47 3.17 -18.68
CA LEU A 343 15.22 4.42 -19.40
C LEU A 343 15.28 5.67 -18.50
N GLY A 344 15.64 5.52 -17.23
CA GLY A 344 15.69 6.61 -16.25
C GLY A 344 14.32 7.24 -15.96
N MET A 345 13.22 6.52 -16.12
CA MET A 345 11.89 6.97 -15.68
C MET A 345 11.78 6.91 -14.16
N GLY A 346 11.08 7.88 -13.56
CA GLY A 346 10.71 7.82 -12.15
C GLY A 346 9.73 6.68 -11.90
N VAL A 347 9.96 5.86 -10.88
CA VAL A 347 9.08 4.74 -10.53
C VAL A 347 8.39 4.99 -9.19
N PHE A 348 7.07 5.14 -9.25
CA PHE A 348 6.20 5.35 -8.09
C PHE A 348 5.37 4.09 -7.84
N CYS A 349 5.57 3.45 -6.67
CA CYS A 349 4.71 2.36 -6.18
C CYS A 349 3.39 2.84 -5.56
N ILE A 350 2.25 2.37 -6.08
CA ILE A 350 0.92 2.66 -5.53
C ILE A 350 0.41 1.55 -4.60
N SER A 351 -0.35 1.87 -3.55
CA SER A 351 -0.95 0.86 -2.64
C SER A 351 0.00 -0.18 -2.00
N PRO A 352 1.20 0.21 -1.51
CA PRO A 352 2.27 -0.68 -1.07
C PRO A 352 1.91 -1.59 0.11
N VAL A 353 0.99 -1.16 0.98
CA VAL A 353 0.61 -1.89 2.20
C VAL A 353 -0.68 -2.69 2.00
N ASP A 354 -1.71 -2.06 1.43
CA ASP A 354 -3.04 -2.64 1.27
C ASP A 354 -3.08 -3.68 0.13
N LYS A 355 -2.76 -3.27 -1.10
CA LYS A 355 -2.69 -4.19 -2.25
C LYS A 355 -1.38 -4.99 -2.29
N GLY A 356 -0.36 -4.54 -1.56
CA GLY A 356 0.91 -5.24 -1.37
C GLY A 356 0.92 -6.30 -0.25
N GLY A 357 -0.24 -6.77 0.21
CA GLY A 357 -0.34 -7.90 1.15
C GLY A 357 -1.29 -7.71 2.31
N ALA A 358 -2.11 -6.65 2.32
CA ALA A 358 -2.97 -6.25 3.44
C ALA A 358 -2.19 -6.15 4.77
N LEU A 359 -1.00 -5.55 4.74
CA LEU A 359 -0.03 -5.62 5.84
C LEU A 359 -0.40 -4.80 7.09
N TYR A 360 -1.51 -4.06 7.06
CA TYR A 360 -2.17 -3.53 8.26
C TYR A 360 -2.91 -4.62 9.06
N TYR A 361 -3.24 -5.73 8.42
CA TYR A 361 -3.85 -6.93 9.00
C TYR A 361 -3.09 -8.17 8.52
N PRO A 362 -1.78 -8.28 8.85
CA PRO A 362 -0.96 -9.39 8.42
C PRO A 362 -1.45 -10.70 9.03
N SER A 363 -1.22 -11.82 8.35
CA SER A 363 -1.43 -13.13 8.94
C SER A 363 -0.36 -13.44 9.99
N ASP A 364 -0.64 -14.41 10.87
CA ASP A 364 0.32 -14.83 11.91
C ASP A 364 1.67 -15.24 11.31
N VAL A 365 1.67 -15.98 10.19
CA VAL A 365 2.91 -16.42 9.53
C VAL A 365 3.74 -15.23 9.02
N VAL A 366 3.08 -14.21 8.45
CA VAL A 366 3.78 -13.01 7.98
C VAL A 366 4.32 -12.21 9.16
N SER A 367 3.50 -12.04 10.21
CA SER A 367 3.90 -11.36 11.45
C SER A 367 5.08 -12.05 12.13
N GLU A 368 5.05 -13.37 12.27
CA GLU A 368 6.15 -14.15 12.84
C GLU A 368 7.43 -14.02 12.02
N ALA A 369 7.33 -14.10 10.68
CA ALA A 369 8.48 -13.96 9.80
C ALA A 369 9.11 -12.55 9.90
N THR A 370 8.29 -11.49 9.98
CA THR A 370 8.82 -10.12 10.05
C THR A 370 9.38 -9.80 11.44
N LEU A 371 8.65 -10.16 12.51
CA LEU A 371 9.06 -9.91 13.88
C LEU A 371 10.29 -10.75 14.28
N GLY A 372 10.50 -11.91 13.64
CA GLY A 372 11.73 -12.69 13.76
C GLY A 372 12.99 -11.89 13.36
N GLU A 373 12.85 -10.93 12.46
CA GLU A 373 13.92 -10.00 12.04
C GLU A 373 13.84 -8.64 12.77
N GLY A 374 12.93 -8.52 13.73
CA GLY A 374 12.71 -7.30 14.50
C GLY A 374 12.16 -6.13 13.67
N ILE A 375 11.28 -6.42 12.70
CA ILE A 375 10.52 -5.43 11.92
C ILE A 375 9.03 -5.81 11.82
N GLY A 376 8.16 -4.81 11.68
CA GLY A 376 6.74 -4.99 11.45
C GLY A 376 6.41 -5.38 10.00
N ALA A 377 5.19 -5.89 9.77
CA ALA A 377 4.75 -6.26 8.43
C ALA A 377 4.62 -5.05 7.48
N VAL A 378 4.13 -3.89 7.98
CA VAL A 378 4.07 -2.64 7.20
C VAL A 378 5.47 -2.19 6.80
N GLU A 379 6.41 -2.21 7.74
CA GLU A 379 7.82 -1.88 7.50
C GLU A 379 8.44 -2.81 6.47
N PHE A 380 8.22 -4.12 6.58
CA PHE A 380 8.70 -5.06 5.58
C PHE A 380 8.19 -4.72 4.17
N GLY A 381 6.88 -4.45 4.04
CA GLY A 381 6.28 -4.07 2.75
C GLY A 381 6.85 -2.77 2.18
N VAL A 382 6.98 -1.74 3.02
CA VAL A 382 7.54 -0.44 2.66
C VAL A 382 9.02 -0.58 2.27
N GLY A 383 9.84 -1.18 3.14
CA GLY A 383 11.27 -1.40 2.93
C GLY A 383 11.55 -2.20 1.67
N TRP A 384 10.78 -3.27 1.41
CA TRP A 384 10.89 -4.01 0.15
C TRP A 384 10.62 -3.11 -1.05
N CYS A 385 9.56 -2.30 -1.02
CA CYS A 385 9.23 -1.37 -2.10
C CYS A 385 10.34 -0.33 -2.32
N LEU A 386 10.94 0.19 -1.26
CA LEU A 386 12.05 1.15 -1.34
C LEU A 386 13.30 0.59 -2.03
N THR A 387 13.47 -0.73 -2.10
CA THR A 387 14.55 -1.34 -2.89
C THR A 387 14.30 -1.36 -4.40
N LYS A 388 13.06 -1.08 -4.84
CA LYS A 388 12.61 -1.24 -6.24
C LYS A 388 12.12 0.06 -6.87
N HIS A 389 11.67 1.01 -6.06
CA HIS A 389 10.99 2.23 -6.49
C HIS A 389 11.71 3.45 -5.95
N ASP A 390 11.46 4.60 -6.59
CA ASP A 390 12.00 5.87 -6.11
C ASP A 390 11.10 6.48 -5.03
N THR A 391 9.78 6.27 -5.12
CA THR A 391 8.82 6.65 -4.07
C THR A 391 7.62 5.71 -4.00
N LEU A 392 6.87 5.76 -2.90
CA LEU A 392 5.64 5.01 -2.69
C LEU A 392 4.58 5.81 -1.92
N THR A 393 3.30 5.63 -2.26
CA THR A 393 2.19 6.33 -1.60
C THR A 393 1.70 5.61 -0.37
N ILE A 394 1.50 6.36 0.72
CA ILE A 394 0.74 5.91 1.86
C ILE A 394 -0.60 6.63 1.82
N GLY A 395 -1.67 5.85 1.60
CA GLY A 395 -3.04 6.34 1.68
C GLY A 395 -3.44 6.48 3.14
N VAL A 396 -3.31 7.68 3.69
CA VAL A 396 -3.56 7.95 5.09
C VAL A 396 -5.00 8.36 5.34
N ALA A 397 -5.61 7.84 6.41
CA ALA A 397 -6.89 8.30 6.93
C ALA A 397 -6.71 9.31 8.07
N ARG A 398 -5.56 9.27 8.75
CA ARG A 398 -5.17 10.14 9.89
C ARG A 398 -3.64 10.26 9.99
N GLU A 399 -3.16 11.12 10.88
CA GLU A 399 -1.73 11.42 11.03
C GLU A 399 -0.87 10.21 11.40
N GLU A 400 -1.36 9.33 12.28
CA GLU A 400 -0.62 8.17 12.80
C GLU A 400 -0.34 7.11 11.73
N ASP A 401 -1.09 7.10 10.62
CA ASP A 401 -0.90 6.12 9.55
C ASP A 401 0.46 6.28 8.84
N PHE A 402 1.13 7.42 9.05
CA PHE A 402 2.48 7.69 8.58
C PHE A 402 3.60 7.12 9.46
N ASP A 403 3.30 6.80 10.73
CA ASP A 403 4.33 6.54 11.73
C ASP A 403 5.19 5.31 11.37
N GLU A 404 4.58 4.18 10.99
CA GLU A 404 5.35 2.99 10.59
C GLU A 404 6.04 3.14 9.22
N PRO A 405 5.37 3.63 8.16
CA PRO A 405 6.04 3.83 6.88
C PRO A 405 7.22 4.80 6.93
N LEU A 406 7.11 5.88 7.72
CA LEU A 406 8.21 6.85 7.86
C LEU A 406 9.32 6.34 8.75
N PHE A 407 9.01 5.56 9.79
CA PHE A 407 10.04 4.83 10.55
C PHE A 407 10.88 3.97 9.61
N GLU A 408 10.23 3.15 8.78
CA GLU A 408 10.94 2.28 7.85
C GLU A 408 11.71 3.09 6.81
N ALA A 409 11.12 4.13 6.22
CA ALA A 409 11.79 4.95 5.22
C ALA A 409 13.09 5.58 5.74
N SER A 410 13.14 5.95 7.01
CA SER A 410 14.32 6.54 7.65
C SER A 410 15.30 5.51 8.21
N ASN A 411 14.88 4.26 8.42
CA ASN A 411 15.68 3.21 9.09
C ASN A 411 15.79 1.92 8.28
N THR A 412 15.54 1.98 6.96
CA THR A 412 15.45 0.81 6.09
C THR A 412 16.69 -0.08 6.25
N SER A 413 16.47 -1.36 6.49
CA SER A 413 17.54 -2.35 6.64
C SER A 413 17.45 -3.42 5.55
N PRO A 414 18.20 -3.29 4.43
CA PRO A 414 18.16 -4.26 3.34
C PRO A 414 18.45 -5.69 3.77
N SER A 415 19.30 -5.89 4.78
CA SER A 415 19.60 -7.23 5.32
C SER A 415 18.40 -7.87 6.01
N LYS A 416 17.64 -7.11 6.81
CA LYS A 416 16.42 -7.60 7.46
C LYS A 416 15.33 -7.90 6.43
N ILE A 417 15.13 -7.00 5.47
CA ILE A 417 14.18 -7.22 4.36
C ILE A 417 14.54 -8.52 3.61
N SER A 418 15.82 -8.71 3.27
CA SER A 418 16.31 -9.91 2.59
C SER A 418 16.12 -11.19 3.42
N ALA A 419 16.29 -11.11 4.74
CA ALA A 419 16.07 -12.25 5.63
C ALA A 419 14.59 -12.65 5.68
N VAL A 420 13.67 -11.69 5.82
CA VAL A 420 12.21 -11.95 5.74
C VAL A 420 11.84 -12.55 4.38
N VAL A 421 12.35 -12.00 3.27
CA VAL A 421 12.14 -12.56 1.92
C VAL A 421 12.57 -14.01 1.86
N SER A 422 13.75 -14.34 2.41
CA SER A 422 14.29 -15.70 2.41
C SER A 422 13.42 -16.66 3.21
N THR A 423 12.99 -16.24 4.41
CA THR A 423 12.08 -17.01 5.28
C THR A 423 10.76 -17.31 4.59
N LEU A 424 10.12 -16.29 4.02
CA LEU A 424 8.83 -16.44 3.34
C LEU A 424 8.95 -17.26 2.04
N THR A 425 10.01 -17.07 1.27
CA THR A 425 10.27 -17.86 0.06
C THR A 425 10.46 -19.33 0.41
N LYS A 426 11.27 -19.63 1.44
CA LYS A 426 11.45 -20.99 1.93
C LYS A 426 10.14 -21.61 2.39
N LYS A 427 9.32 -20.87 3.15
CA LYS A 427 8.01 -21.35 3.61
C LYS A 427 7.07 -21.68 2.45
N LEU A 428 7.09 -20.86 1.38
CA LEU A 428 6.32 -21.09 0.16
C LEU A 428 6.76 -22.38 -0.55
N GLU A 429 8.08 -22.58 -0.70
CA GLU A 429 8.67 -23.79 -1.30
C GLU A 429 8.40 -25.04 -0.45
N ASP A 430 8.58 -24.97 0.88
CA ASP A 430 8.33 -26.08 1.81
C ASP A 430 6.84 -26.48 1.82
N THR A 431 5.93 -25.54 1.59
CA THR A 431 4.48 -25.80 1.56
C THR A 431 4.02 -26.46 0.26
N HIS A 432 4.53 -25.98 -0.89
CA HIS A 432 3.97 -26.36 -2.19
C HIS A 432 4.89 -27.20 -3.07
N GLY A 433 6.17 -27.29 -2.73
CA GLY A 433 7.24 -27.82 -3.56
C GLY A 433 7.80 -26.77 -4.51
N LYS A 434 9.14 -26.75 -4.63
CA LYS A 434 9.88 -25.83 -5.52
C LYS A 434 9.44 -25.95 -6.98
N ASP A 435 9.20 -27.17 -7.45
CA ASP A 435 8.77 -27.42 -8.82
C ASP A 435 7.46 -26.71 -9.12
N TRP A 436 6.44 -26.88 -8.27
CA TRP A 436 5.16 -26.18 -8.41
C TRP A 436 5.32 -24.66 -8.42
N ILE A 437 6.04 -24.09 -7.46
CA ILE A 437 6.22 -22.64 -7.39
C ILE A 437 6.90 -22.09 -8.66
N SER A 438 7.79 -22.88 -9.27
CA SER A 438 8.47 -22.50 -10.52
C SER A 438 7.66 -22.73 -11.80
N THR A 439 6.60 -23.54 -11.78
CA THR A 439 5.84 -23.92 -12.98
C THR A 439 4.36 -23.57 -12.95
N CYS A 440 3.77 -23.26 -11.80
CA CYS A 440 2.31 -23.16 -11.61
C CYS A 440 1.61 -22.10 -12.47
N TYR A 441 2.34 -21.10 -12.97
CA TYR A 441 1.81 -20.07 -13.87
C TYR A 441 2.05 -20.36 -15.36
N LYS A 442 2.87 -21.37 -15.69
CA LYS A 442 3.19 -21.68 -17.09
C LYS A 442 1.92 -22.12 -17.82
N GLY A 443 1.63 -21.46 -18.93
CA GLY A 443 0.50 -21.79 -19.79
C GLY A 443 -0.87 -21.41 -19.23
N LEU A 444 -0.95 -20.73 -18.08
CA LEU A 444 -2.21 -20.17 -17.60
C LEU A 444 -2.70 -19.09 -18.58
N PRO A 445 -3.97 -19.14 -19.01
CA PRO A 445 -4.50 -18.18 -19.97
C PRO A 445 -4.91 -16.86 -19.30
N HIS A 446 -5.01 -15.80 -20.09
CA HIS A 446 -5.69 -14.58 -19.63
C HIS A 446 -7.21 -14.80 -19.56
N CYS A 447 -7.91 -14.18 -18.61
CA CYS A 447 -9.37 -14.25 -18.50
C CYS A 447 -10.17 -13.72 -19.72
N PHE A 448 -9.51 -13.07 -20.69
CA PHE A 448 -10.14 -12.68 -21.95
C PHE A 448 -9.98 -13.75 -23.03
N GLU A 449 -9.07 -14.71 -22.84
CA GLU A 449 -8.73 -15.78 -23.80
C GLU A 449 -9.48 -17.08 -23.52
N THR A 450 -10.16 -17.20 -22.38
CA THR A 450 -10.87 -18.40 -21.94
C THR A 450 -12.37 -18.28 -22.15
N PRO A 451 -13.10 -19.31 -22.61
CA PRO A 451 -14.56 -19.30 -22.60
C PRO A 451 -15.16 -18.98 -21.23
N THR A 452 -14.58 -19.51 -20.16
CA THR A 452 -15.11 -19.34 -18.79
C THR A 452 -14.79 -18.00 -18.16
N GLY A 453 -13.85 -17.22 -18.71
CA GLY A 453 -13.44 -15.93 -18.12
C GLY A 453 -12.80 -16.02 -16.72
N VAL A 454 -12.44 -17.22 -16.25
CA VAL A 454 -11.82 -17.39 -14.92
C VAL A 454 -10.44 -16.77 -14.89
N SER A 455 -10.12 -16.11 -13.78
CA SER A 455 -8.82 -15.47 -13.57
C SER A 455 -7.80 -16.45 -12.96
N PHE A 456 -7.50 -17.56 -13.63
CA PHE A 456 -6.71 -18.68 -13.07
C PHE A 456 -5.41 -18.27 -12.36
N THR A 457 -4.68 -17.32 -12.91
CA THR A 457 -3.48 -16.77 -12.27
C THR A 457 -3.75 -16.23 -10.87
N ASN A 458 -4.79 -15.40 -10.70
CA ASN A 458 -5.16 -14.84 -9.40
C ASN A 458 -5.61 -15.96 -8.44
N ILE A 459 -6.30 -16.97 -8.96
CA ILE A 459 -6.76 -18.14 -8.19
C ILE A 459 -5.57 -18.95 -7.65
N VAL A 460 -4.63 -19.30 -8.52
CA VAL A 460 -3.40 -20.03 -8.16
C VAL A 460 -2.54 -19.19 -7.22
N TYR A 461 -2.42 -17.89 -7.47
CA TYR A 461 -1.68 -16.96 -6.63
C TYR A 461 -2.24 -16.90 -5.21
N ASN A 462 -3.54 -16.64 -5.09
CA ASN A 462 -4.23 -16.57 -3.80
C ASN A 462 -4.16 -17.92 -3.06
N TYR A 463 -4.34 -19.03 -3.77
CA TYR A 463 -4.17 -20.38 -3.19
C TYR A 463 -2.78 -20.55 -2.57
N ASN A 464 -1.73 -20.16 -3.29
CA ASN A 464 -0.36 -20.29 -2.79
C ASN A 464 -0.13 -19.45 -1.52
N LEU A 465 -0.59 -18.19 -1.51
CA LEU A 465 -0.45 -17.31 -0.35
C LEU A 465 -1.28 -17.77 0.86
N VAL A 466 -2.51 -18.24 0.64
CA VAL A 466 -3.39 -18.71 1.73
C VAL A 466 -2.80 -19.94 2.40
N ASN A 467 -2.32 -20.91 1.63
CA ASN A 467 -1.81 -22.15 2.22
C ASN A 467 -0.42 -22.00 2.83
N ALA A 468 0.47 -21.21 2.22
CA ALA A 468 1.81 -21.01 2.77
C ALA A 468 1.82 -20.03 3.96
N PHE A 469 1.02 -18.97 3.89
CA PHE A 469 1.12 -17.84 4.81
C PHE A 469 -0.16 -17.56 5.58
N GLY A 470 -1.28 -18.25 5.33
CA GLY A 470 -2.54 -17.97 6.00
C GLY A 470 -3.17 -16.62 5.61
N MET A 471 -2.80 -16.05 4.45
CA MET A 471 -3.23 -14.72 3.98
C MET A 471 -4.68 -14.71 3.44
N LYS A 472 -5.62 -15.26 4.20
CA LYS A 472 -7.05 -15.37 3.81
C LYS A 472 -7.70 -14.01 3.60
N TYR A 473 -7.49 -13.08 4.53
CA TYR A 473 -8.02 -11.73 4.41
C TYR A 473 -7.57 -11.08 3.10
N TYR A 474 -6.26 -11.07 2.83
CA TYR A 474 -5.72 -10.55 1.57
C TYR A 474 -6.32 -11.22 0.33
N ALA A 475 -6.39 -12.56 0.30
CA ALA A 475 -6.97 -13.30 -0.83
C ALA A 475 -8.45 -12.94 -1.06
N GLN A 476 -9.24 -12.78 0.01
CA GLN A 476 -10.63 -12.33 -0.09
C GLN A 476 -10.74 -10.92 -0.68
N GLN A 477 -9.86 -10.00 -0.26
CA GLN A 477 -9.79 -8.66 -0.83
C GLN A 477 -9.52 -8.69 -2.34
N ARG A 478 -8.63 -9.59 -2.76
CA ARG A 478 -8.30 -9.77 -4.17
C ARG A 478 -9.44 -10.39 -4.97
N GLU A 479 -10.22 -11.26 -4.34
CA GLU A 479 -11.29 -12.00 -4.99
C GLU A 479 -12.59 -11.20 -5.15
N ASN A 480 -12.83 -10.14 -4.38
CA ASN A 480 -14.11 -9.43 -4.40
C ASN A 480 -14.54 -8.96 -5.81
N GLY A 481 -13.57 -8.52 -6.63
CA GLY A 481 -13.83 -8.16 -8.04
C GLY A 481 -14.28 -9.36 -8.88
N ASN A 482 -13.60 -10.49 -8.75
CA ASN A 482 -13.92 -11.74 -9.45
C ASN A 482 -15.31 -12.29 -9.06
N ARG A 483 -15.65 -12.25 -7.76
CA ARG A 483 -16.99 -12.62 -7.25
C ARG A 483 -18.08 -11.70 -7.79
N THR A 484 -17.81 -10.39 -7.83
CA THR A 484 -18.76 -9.39 -8.35
C THR A 484 -18.98 -9.55 -9.85
N ASN A 485 -17.93 -9.82 -10.63
CA ASN A 485 -18.06 -10.09 -12.06
C ASN A 485 -18.83 -11.39 -12.29
N ARG A 486 -18.56 -12.43 -11.49
CA ARG A 486 -19.27 -13.71 -11.56
C ARG A 486 -20.77 -13.58 -11.26
N SER A 487 -21.16 -12.79 -10.26
CA SER A 487 -22.58 -12.61 -9.93
C SER A 487 -23.37 -11.85 -10.99
N LYS A 488 -22.69 -11.11 -11.87
CA LYS A 488 -23.27 -10.40 -13.01
C LYS A 488 -23.23 -11.19 -14.31
N TRP A 489 -22.56 -12.34 -14.32
CA TRP A 489 -22.40 -13.16 -15.52
C TRP A 489 -23.73 -13.78 -15.93
N ASP A 490 -24.03 -13.69 -17.21
CA ASP A 490 -25.26 -14.18 -17.83
C ASP A 490 -24.90 -15.20 -18.92
N ASP A 491 -25.15 -16.47 -18.65
CA ASP A 491 -24.83 -17.59 -19.55
C ASP A 491 -25.63 -17.56 -20.86
N SER A 492 -26.67 -16.71 -20.98
CA SER A 492 -27.38 -16.50 -22.25
C SER A 492 -26.67 -15.54 -23.20
N LYS A 493 -25.69 -14.78 -22.71
CA LYS A 493 -24.89 -13.83 -23.50
C LYS A 493 -23.58 -14.45 -23.94
N THR A 494 -23.04 -13.91 -25.02
CA THR A 494 -21.66 -14.24 -25.42
C THR A 494 -20.66 -13.78 -24.36
N PRO A 495 -19.47 -14.40 -24.29
CA PRO A 495 -18.42 -13.94 -23.39
C PRO A 495 -18.07 -12.45 -23.57
N ASP A 496 -18.02 -11.96 -24.81
CA ASP A 496 -17.69 -10.56 -25.10
C ASP A 496 -18.76 -9.58 -24.58
N GLU A 497 -20.05 -9.94 -24.68
CA GLU A 497 -21.14 -9.15 -24.11
C GLU A 497 -21.06 -9.10 -22.58
N ASN A 498 -20.72 -10.21 -21.92
CA ASN A 498 -20.52 -10.24 -20.47
C ASN A 498 -19.31 -9.39 -20.02
N ARG A 499 -18.26 -9.33 -20.86
CA ARG A 499 -16.98 -8.66 -20.55
C ARG A 499 -16.98 -7.16 -20.83
N LYS A 500 -17.97 -6.65 -21.57
CA LYS A 500 -18.03 -5.26 -22.02
C LYS A 500 -17.85 -4.25 -20.88
N ASP A 501 -18.44 -4.55 -19.73
CA ASP A 501 -18.44 -3.69 -18.55
C ASP A 501 -17.37 -4.07 -17.52
N TRP A 502 -16.47 -5.00 -17.85
CA TRP A 502 -15.36 -5.30 -16.96
C TRP A 502 -14.47 -4.07 -16.78
N GLY A 503 -14.22 -3.78 -15.50
CA GLY A 503 -13.38 -2.68 -15.06
C GLY A 503 -11.89 -3.04 -15.15
N TYR A 504 -11.11 -2.43 -14.26
CA TYR A 504 -9.67 -2.68 -14.21
C TYR A 504 -9.32 -4.03 -13.57
N VAL A 505 -10.23 -4.67 -12.82
CA VAL A 505 -10.08 -6.04 -12.31
C VAL A 505 -10.97 -7.01 -13.11
N PRO A 506 -10.58 -7.40 -14.34
CA PRO A 506 -11.31 -8.39 -15.13
C PRO A 506 -11.11 -9.81 -14.59
N GLY A 507 -12.06 -10.67 -14.92
CA GLY A 507 -12.03 -12.09 -14.59
C GLY A 507 -13.08 -12.51 -13.57
N MET A 508 -13.21 -13.82 -13.40
CA MET A 508 -14.23 -14.45 -12.56
C MET A 508 -13.65 -15.46 -11.58
N SER A 509 -14.44 -15.69 -10.52
CA SER A 509 -14.21 -16.78 -9.56
C SER A 509 -14.53 -18.13 -10.22
N PRO A 510 -13.75 -19.19 -9.96
CA PRO A 510 -14.07 -20.53 -10.43
C PRO A 510 -15.28 -21.10 -9.67
N LEU A 511 -16.07 -21.90 -10.37
CA LEU A 511 -17.09 -22.78 -9.82
C LEU A 511 -16.61 -24.23 -9.70
N PRO A 512 -17.13 -25.00 -8.73
CA PRO A 512 -16.63 -26.34 -8.44
C PRO A 512 -16.95 -27.38 -9.53
N ASP A 513 -18.10 -27.26 -10.20
CA ASP A 513 -18.63 -28.28 -11.12
C ASP A 513 -18.43 -27.92 -12.61
N VAL A 514 -17.49 -27.02 -12.92
CA VAL A 514 -17.19 -26.59 -14.30
C VAL A 514 -15.92 -27.28 -14.79
N ASP A 515 -15.97 -27.84 -16.00
CA ASP A 515 -14.79 -28.41 -16.66
C ASP A 515 -13.93 -27.32 -17.30
N TYR A 516 -12.74 -27.11 -16.75
CA TYR A 516 -11.75 -26.15 -17.23
C TYR A 516 -10.73 -26.75 -18.20
N SER A 517 -10.95 -27.95 -18.73
CA SER A 517 -9.97 -28.63 -19.60
C SER A 517 -9.63 -27.84 -20.86
N GLU A 518 -10.61 -27.16 -21.46
CA GLU A 518 -10.38 -26.30 -22.63
C GLU A 518 -9.52 -25.08 -22.27
N ASP A 519 -9.85 -24.39 -21.18
CA ASP A 519 -9.12 -23.23 -20.69
C ASP A 519 -7.65 -23.56 -20.38
N LEU A 520 -7.42 -24.73 -19.78
CA LEU A 520 -6.11 -25.19 -19.32
C LEU A 520 -5.33 -25.97 -20.38
N SER A 521 -5.79 -25.98 -21.64
CA SER A 521 -5.18 -26.75 -22.74
C SER A 521 -3.72 -26.41 -23.03
N LYS A 522 -3.27 -25.19 -22.67
CA LYS A 522 -1.87 -24.73 -22.82
C LYS A 522 -1.02 -24.97 -21.56
N CYS A 523 -1.62 -25.40 -20.45
CA CYS A 523 -0.91 -25.67 -19.21
C CYS A 523 -0.11 -26.98 -19.30
N PRO A 524 1.06 -27.06 -18.65
CA PRO A 524 1.79 -28.32 -18.50
C PRO A 524 0.89 -29.40 -17.88
N PRO A 525 0.84 -30.63 -18.43
CA PRO A 525 -0.03 -31.70 -17.93
C PRO A 525 0.13 -32.00 -16.44
N GLU A 526 1.35 -31.86 -15.91
CA GLU A 526 1.67 -32.04 -14.49
C GLU A 526 0.97 -31.03 -13.57
N ASN A 527 0.55 -29.87 -14.10
CA ASN A 527 -0.10 -28.81 -13.33
C ASN A 527 -1.63 -28.83 -13.46
N VAL A 528 -2.17 -29.35 -14.57
CA VAL A 528 -3.62 -29.28 -14.89
C VAL A 528 -4.48 -29.86 -13.77
N GLU A 529 -4.16 -31.07 -13.30
CA GLU A 529 -4.97 -31.73 -12.26
C GLU A 529 -4.93 -30.97 -10.92
N ARG A 530 -3.78 -30.40 -10.56
CA ARG A 530 -3.66 -29.57 -9.37
C ARG A 530 -4.44 -28.26 -9.50
N ILE A 531 -4.41 -27.62 -10.66
CA ILE A 531 -5.19 -26.39 -10.92
C ILE A 531 -6.70 -26.68 -10.88
N LYS A 532 -7.16 -27.77 -11.49
CA LYS A 532 -8.56 -28.22 -11.41
C LYS A 532 -8.98 -28.47 -9.97
N HIS A 533 -8.13 -29.16 -9.19
CA HIS A 533 -8.39 -29.37 -7.76
C HIS A 533 -8.48 -28.06 -6.98
N ILE A 534 -7.61 -27.08 -7.27
CA ILE A 534 -7.69 -25.74 -6.67
C ILE A 534 -9.02 -25.09 -7.02
N CYS A 535 -9.41 -25.08 -8.30
CA CYS A 535 -10.66 -24.47 -8.75
C CYS A 535 -11.89 -25.12 -8.09
N ALA A 536 -11.90 -26.46 -7.98
CA ALA A 536 -12.96 -27.23 -7.35
C ALA A 536 -13.17 -26.89 -5.88
N ASN A 537 -12.09 -26.51 -5.17
CA ASN A 537 -12.10 -26.24 -3.74
C ASN A 537 -11.94 -24.75 -3.41
N TYR A 538 -11.89 -23.87 -4.41
CA TYR A 538 -11.46 -22.49 -4.18
C TYR A 538 -12.39 -21.75 -3.22
N ALA A 539 -13.70 -21.96 -3.32
CA ALA A 539 -14.67 -21.34 -2.42
C ALA A 539 -14.38 -21.61 -0.94
N SER A 540 -13.98 -22.84 -0.57
CA SER A 540 -13.63 -23.20 0.81
C SER A 540 -12.25 -22.68 1.23
N ILE A 541 -11.33 -22.52 0.28
CA ILE A 541 -9.99 -21.93 0.51
C ILE A 541 -10.11 -20.47 0.97
N ILE A 542 -11.09 -19.73 0.44
CA ILE A 542 -11.30 -18.29 0.73
C ILE A 542 -12.63 -18.00 1.46
N GLU A 543 -13.20 -18.99 2.14
CA GLU A 543 -14.45 -18.84 2.90
C GLU A 543 -14.29 -17.84 4.07
N GLY A 544 -15.32 -17.01 4.31
CA GLY A 544 -15.34 -15.93 5.31
C GLY A 544 -15.65 -14.54 4.74
N GLU A 545 -15.84 -13.55 5.62
CA GLU A 545 -16.08 -12.15 5.25
C GLU A 545 -14.76 -11.38 5.09
N GLY A 546 -14.43 -10.98 3.86
CA GLY A 546 -13.35 -10.04 3.56
C GLY A 546 -13.87 -9.01 2.56
N GLY A 547 -14.03 -7.75 3.01
CA GLY A 547 -14.52 -6.65 2.19
C GLY A 547 -13.43 -5.63 1.89
N VAL A 548 -13.34 -5.18 0.64
CA VAL A 548 -12.36 -4.12 0.25
C VAL A 548 -12.82 -2.84 0.91
N ASP A 549 -12.07 -2.46 1.94
CA ASP A 549 -12.37 -1.25 2.65
C ASP A 549 -11.97 -0.08 1.77
N PHE A 550 -12.96 0.66 1.26
CA PHE A 550 -12.81 1.92 0.54
C PHE A 550 -13.44 3.09 1.33
N ARG A 551 -13.77 2.85 2.61
CA ARG A 551 -14.50 3.83 3.41
C ARG A 551 -13.61 5.05 3.67
N ALA A 552 -14.24 6.21 3.85
CA ALA A 552 -13.58 7.49 4.18
C ALA A 552 -13.06 7.50 5.63
N TRP A 553 -12.27 8.51 6.02
CA TRP A 553 -11.63 8.62 7.35
C TRP A 553 -12.57 8.36 8.54
N LYS A 554 -13.83 8.79 8.46
CA LYS A 554 -14.87 8.54 9.48
C LYS A 554 -15.14 7.06 9.80
N ALA A 555 -14.73 6.15 8.93
CA ALA A 555 -14.94 4.71 9.11
C ALA A 555 -13.77 3.98 9.79
N TYR A 556 -12.72 4.70 10.22
CA TYR A 556 -11.55 4.12 10.88
C TYR A 556 -11.28 4.67 12.30
N PRO A 557 -12.26 4.71 13.21
CA PRO A 557 -11.99 5.10 14.59
C PRO A 557 -11.08 4.08 15.32
N GLU A 558 -11.08 2.83 14.87
CA GLU A 558 -10.41 1.69 15.54
C GLU A 558 -9.00 1.37 15.02
N ARG A 559 -8.70 1.73 13.76
CA ARG A 559 -7.36 1.49 13.18
C ARG A 559 -6.34 2.24 14.02
#